data_AF-A0A485PIF9-F1
#
_entry.id   AF-A0A485PIF9-F1
#
_cell.length_a   1.000
_cell.length_b   1.000
_cell.length_c   1.000
_cell.angle_alpha   90.00
_cell.angle_beta   90.00
_cell.angle_gamma   90.00
#
_symmetry.space_group_name_H-M   'P 1'
#
loop_
_entity.id
_entity.type
_entity.pdbx_description
1 polymer ?
#
loop_
_entity_poly.entity_id
_entity_poly.type
_entity_poly.pdbx_seq_one_letter_code
_entity_poly.pdbx_strand_id
1 'polypeptide(L)'
;MGPRLLCAVAFCFLGVGFVDTQGTQTPRYLIEKVGTEVLMECLQNTDHERTYWYRQDPGLGLQLLHWSYNIDSTEKGDAPDGYSVSRKKKNAFPLALDSASTNQTSVYLCASSKSTVPHSHILSAQKGQISGGSPTHHRFPSRGPF
;
A
#
# COMPACT_ATOMS: atom_id res chain seq x y z
N MET A 1 58.56 25.15 7.71
CA MET A 1 58.18 25.84 8.97
C MET A 1 56.87 26.59 8.71
N GLY A 2 55.77 26.13 9.32
CA GLY A 2 54.53 26.89 9.52
C GLY A 2 53.44 26.82 8.43
N PRO A 3 52.14 26.83 8.79
CA PRO A 3 51.54 26.16 9.93
C PRO A 3 50.39 25.21 9.52
N ARG A 4 50.15 24.23 10.39
CA ARG A 4 48.98 23.36 10.40
C ARG A 4 47.71 24.21 10.59
N LEU A 5 46.78 24.17 9.65
CA LEU A 5 45.37 24.41 9.95
C LEU A 5 44.56 23.19 9.54
N LEU A 6 44.37 22.33 10.55
CA LEU A 6 43.28 21.39 10.65
C LEU A 6 41.95 22.16 10.51
N CYS A 7 41.46 22.33 9.29
CA CYS A 7 40.11 22.86 9.09
C CYS A 7 39.14 21.67 9.18
N ALA A 8 38.79 21.39 10.43
CA ALA A 8 37.60 20.74 10.92
C ALA A 8 36.82 19.90 9.90
N VAL A 9 36.92 18.59 10.12
CA VAL A 9 35.97 17.57 9.73
C VAL A 9 34.54 18.04 10.03
N ALA A 10 33.87 18.62 9.04
CA ALA A 10 32.42 18.79 9.06
C ALA A 10 31.81 17.55 8.39
N PHE A 11 31.84 16.40 9.09
CA PHE A 11 30.90 15.34 8.80
C PHE A 11 29.52 15.88 9.16
N CYS A 12 28.86 16.51 8.18
CA CYS A 12 27.43 16.68 8.19
C CYS A 12 26.82 15.28 8.10
N PHE A 13 26.74 14.58 9.23
CA PHE A 13 25.74 13.56 9.42
C PHE A 13 24.40 14.29 9.29
N LEU A 14 23.88 14.32 8.06
CA LEU A 14 22.45 14.46 7.86
C LEU A 14 21.85 13.33 8.66
N GLY A 15 21.43 13.64 9.89
CA GLY A 15 20.55 12.78 10.65
C GLY A 15 19.36 12.56 9.74
N VAL A 16 19.32 11.40 9.12
CA VAL A 16 18.08 10.89 8.55
C VAL A 16 17.22 10.68 9.77
N GLY A 17 16.46 11.72 10.13
CA GLY A 17 15.44 11.61 11.15
C GLY A 17 14.65 10.37 10.79
N PHE A 18 14.60 9.42 11.71
CA PHE A 18 13.72 8.28 11.58
C PHE A 18 12.34 8.90 11.38
N VAL A 19 11.82 8.86 10.14
CA VAL A 19 10.44 9.23 9.89
C VAL A 19 9.66 8.34 10.83
N ASP A 20 9.00 8.92 11.82
CA ASP A 20 8.12 8.21 12.72
C ASP A 20 7.22 7.33 11.86
N THR A 21 7.50 6.02 11.85
CA THR A 21 6.80 5.09 10.98
C THR A 21 5.35 5.09 11.43
N GLN A 22 4.49 5.62 10.56
CA GLN A 22 3.07 5.86 10.82
C GLN A 22 2.31 4.57 11.23
N GLY A 23 2.89 3.40 10.94
CA GLY A 23 2.50 2.10 11.48
C GLY A 23 3.64 1.08 11.42
N THR A 24 3.46 -0.04 12.13
CA THR A 24 4.36 -1.20 12.17
C THR A 24 3.70 -2.37 11.45
N GLN A 25 4.44 -3.02 10.55
CA GLN A 25 4.02 -4.25 9.88
C GLN A 25 4.91 -5.41 10.32
N THR A 26 4.28 -6.52 10.73
CA THR A 26 4.98 -7.72 11.23
C THR A 26 4.43 -8.98 10.57
N PRO A 27 5.27 -9.90 10.09
CA PRO A 27 6.72 -9.77 9.94
C PRO A 27 7.10 -8.87 8.74
N ARG A 28 8.36 -8.41 8.69
CA ARG A 28 8.90 -7.63 7.55
C ARG A 28 9.21 -8.50 6.34
N TYR A 29 9.59 -9.75 6.59
CA TYR A 29 9.88 -10.77 5.59
C TYR A 29 9.22 -12.06 6.05
N LEU A 30 8.55 -12.74 5.14
CA LEU A 30 7.87 -13.99 5.42
C LEU A 30 8.19 -14.99 4.31
N ILE A 31 8.74 -16.14 4.69
CA ILE A 31 9.03 -17.24 3.78
C ILE A 31 8.48 -18.49 4.46
N GLU A 32 7.38 -19.00 3.94
CA GLU A 32 6.67 -20.14 4.50
C GLU A 32 6.44 -21.22 3.45
N LYS A 33 6.24 -22.46 3.92
CA LYS A 33 5.88 -23.56 3.04
C LYS A 33 4.45 -23.38 2.53
N VAL A 34 4.19 -23.84 1.29
CA VAL A 34 2.83 -23.97 0.76
C VAL A 34 1.97 -24.82 1.70
N GLY A 35 0.74 -24.37 1.95
CA GLY A 35 -0.20 -25.02 2.85
C GLY A 35 -0.15 -24.52 4.30
N THR A 36 0.83 -23.69 4.66
CA THR A 36 0.96 -23.12 6.00
C THR A 36 0.00 -21.94 6.19
N GLU A 37 -0.64 -21.86 7.35
CA GLU A 37 -1.40 -20.67 7.75
C GLU A 37 -0.46 -19.51 8.05
N VAL A 38 -0.76 -18.34 7.50
CA VAL A 38 0.07 -17.14 7.63
C VAL A 38 -0.74 -16.02 8.25
N LEU A 39 -0.11 -15.28 9.16
CA LEU A 39 -0.65 -14.06 9.75
C LEU A 39 0.33 -12.90 9.55
N MET A 40 -0.16 -11.82 8.96
CA MET A 40 0.53 -10.54 8.86
C MET A 40 -0.22 -9.51 9.69
N GLU A 41 0.48 -8.87 10.62
CA GLU A 41 -0.06 -7.84 11.49
C GLU A 41 0.26 -6.45 10.95
N CYS A 42 -0.74 -5.58 10.99
CA CYS A 42 -0.56 -4.15 10.82
C CYS A 42 -1.02 -3.42 12.07
N LEU A 43 -0.12 -2.64 12.66
CA LEU A 43 -0.37 -1.80 13.81
C LEU A 43 -0.18 -0.33 13.44
N GLN A 44 -1.09 0.54 13.84
CA GLN A 44 -1.00 1.99 13.57
C GLN A 44 -1.04 2.80 14.87
N ASN A 45 -0.24 3.87 14.92
CA ASN A 45 -0.14 4.74 16.11
C ASN A 45 -0.88 6.09 15.92
N THR A 46 -1.65 6.21 14.84
CA THR A 46 -2.15 7.50 14.34
C THR A 46 -3.65 7.74 14.53
N ASP A 47 -4.33 6.89 15.30
CA ASP A 47 -5.78 6.90 15.51
C ASP A 47 -6.61 6.99 14.20
N HIS A 48 -6.03 6.51 13.11
CA HIS A 48 -6.68 6.49 11.80
C HIS A 48 -7.90 5.58 11.83
N GLU A 49 -9.00 6.06 11.26
CA GLU A 49 -10.24 5.30 11.14
C GLU A 49 -10.05 4.16 10.14
N ARG A 50 -9.47 4.49 8.99
CA ARG A 50 -9.35 3.57 7.87
C ARG A 50 -8.02 2.86 7.87
N THR A 51 -8.04 1.57 7.56
CA THR A 51 -6.82 0.76 7.40
C THR A 51 -7.01 -0.19 6.23
N TYR A 52 -5.94 -0.42 5.49
CA TYR A 52 -5.94 -1.05 4.18
C TYR A 52 -4.83 -2.07 4.09
N TRP A 53 -5.10 -3.15 3.39
CA TRP A 53 -4.10 -4.12 2.94
C TRP A 53 -4.02 -4.11 1.42
N TYR A 54 -2.81 -3.94 0.91
CA TYR A 54 -2.50 -4.03 -0.50
C TYR A 54 -1.53 -5.18 -0.75
N ARG A 55 -1.63 -5.77 -1.94
CA ARG A 55 -0.55 -6.54 -2.55
C ARG A 55 0.04 -5.74 -3.71
N GLN A 56 1.33 -5.93 -3.96
CA GLN A 56 2.04 -5.32 -5.08
C GLN A 56 2.81 -6.40 -5.83
N ASP A 57 2.29 -6.77 -6.99
CA ASP A 57 2.94 -7.67 -7.93
C ASP A 57 3.66 -6.86 -9.02
N PRO A 58 4.79 -7.35 -9.55
CA PRO A 58 5.52 -6.68 -10.61
C PRO A 58 4.63 -6.33 -11.81
N GLY A 59 4.57 -5.03 -12.15
CA GLY A 59 3.83 -4.52 -13.31
C GLY A 59 2.31 -4.36 -13.12
N LEU A 60 1.73 -4.75 -11.98
CA LEU A 60 0.28 -4.67 -11.74
C LEU A 60 -0.14 -3.48 -10.86
N GLY A 61 0.81 -2.72 -10.31
CA GLY A 61 0.52 -1.64 -9.38
C GLY A 61 0.05 -2.16 -8.01
N LEU A 62 -0.57 -1.29 -7.22
CA LEU A 62 -1.18 -1.67 -5.94
C LEU A 62 -2.58 -2.25 -6.19
N GLN A 63 -2.83 -3.46 -5.70
CA GLN A 63 -4.15 -4.07 -5.70
C GLN A 63 -4.67 -4.10 -4.27
N LEU A 64 -5.86 -3.56 -4.03
CA LEU A 64 -6.46 -3.59 -2.71
C LEU A 64 -6.97 -5.00 -2.40
N LEU A 65 -6.55 -5.57 -1.27
CA LEU A 65 -7.04 -6.86 -0.79
C LEU A 65 -8.32 -6.64 0.02
N HIS A 66 -8.17 -5.93 1.14
CA HIS A 66 -9.22 -5.66 2.10
C HIS A 66 -8.95 -4.33 2.79
N TRP A 67 -10.00 -3.73 3.33
CA TRP A 67 -9.90 -2.52 4.13
C TRP A 67 -10.96 -2.48 5.21
N SER A 68 -10.87 -1.49 6.09
CA SER A 68 -11.77 -1.33 7.22
C SER A 68 -11.90 0.15 7.54
N TYR A 69 -13.10 0.63 7.84
CA TYR A 69 -13.34 2.04 8.23
C TYR A 69 -13.55 2.24 9.72
N ASN A 70 -13.79 1.17 10.48
CA ASN A 70 -13.96 1.19 11.93
C ASN A 70 -13.80 -0.22 12.53
N ILE A 71 -13.75 -0.31 13.86
CA ILE A 71 -13.82 -1.58 14.61
C ILE A 71 -15.02 -2.40 14.12
N ASP A 72 -14.80 -3.71 13.98
CA ASP A 72 -15.76 -4.70 13.49
C ASP A 72 -16.29 -4.46 12.06
N SER A 73 -15.67 -3.56 11.29
CA SER A 73 -15.91 -3.43 9.85
C SER A 73 -14.76 -4.02 9.04
N THR A 74 -15.10 -4.73 7.97
CA THR A 74 -14.16 -5.28 6.99
C THR A 74 -14.82 -5.26 5.62
N GLU A 75 -14.10 -4.74 4.63
CA GLU A 75 -14.59 -4.51 3.28
C GLU A 75 -13.61 -5.11 2.27
N LYS A 76 -14.14 -5.70 1.20
CA LYS A 76 -13.35 -6.30 0.12
C LYS A 76 -12.79 -5.22 -0.80
N GLY A 77 -11.59 -5.45 -1.33
CA GLY A 77 -10.97 -4.64 -2.37
C GLY A 77 -11.10 -5.24 -3.76
N ASP A 78 -10.09 -4.96 -4.60
CA ASP A 78 -9.98 -5.42 -5.99
C ASP A 78 -9.65 -6.92 -6.09
N ALA A 79 -8.86 -7.45 -5.15
CA ALA A 79 -8.38 -8.83 -5.15
C ALA A 79 -8.48 -9.49 -3.76
N PRO A 80 -9.68 -9.64 -3.18
CA PRO A 80 -9.88 -10.08 -1.79
C PRO A 80 -9.72 -11.59 -1.57
N ASP A 81 -9.76 -12.39 -2.63
CA ASP A 81 -9.91 -13.84 -2.52
C ASP A 81 -8.65 -14.54 -2.00
N GLY A 82 -8.84 -15.52 -1.12
CA GLY A 82 -7.75 -16.23 -0.45
C GLY A 82 -7.15 -15.49 0.75
N TYR A 83 -7.76 -14.38 1.15
CA TYR A 83 -7.35 -13.56 2.29
C TYR A 83 -8.51 -13.31 3.24
N SER A 84 -8.20 -13.33 4.53
CA SER A 84 -9.12 -13.04 5.63
C SER A 84 -8.57 -11.89 6.47
N VAL A 85 -9.45 -11.01 6.97
CA VAL A 85 -9.06 -9.90 7.85
C VAL A 85 -9.98 -9.79 9.05
N SER A 86 -9.50 -9.14 10.10
CA SER A 86 -10.36 -8.74 11.22
C SER A 86 -9.96 -7.37 11.76
N ARG A 87 -10.94 -6.58 12.23
CA ARG A 87 -10.70 -5.28 12.86
C ARG A 87 -11.21 -5.27 14.29
N LYS A 88 -10.59 -6.06 15.17
CA LYS A 88 -10.99 -6.13 16.59
C LYS A 88 -10.49 -4.97 17.44
N LYS A 89 -9.46 -4.26 16.98
CA LYS A 89 -8.94 -3.05 17.63
C LYS A 89 -8.74 -1.96 16.58
N LYS A 90 -9.01 -0.69 16.93
CA LYS A 90 -8.82 0.43 15.99
C LYS A 90 -7.36 0.55 15.52
N ASN A 91 -6.41 0.20 16.39
CA ASN A 91 -4.99 0.28 16.05
C ASN A 91 -4.43 -0.97 15.35
N ALA A 92 -5.21 -2.04 15.17
CA ALA A 92 -4.71 -3.30 14.62
C ALA A 92 -5.60 -3.83 13.49
N PHE A 93 -4.99 -4.21 12.37
CA PHE A 93 -5.69 -4.80 11.22
C PHE A 93 -4.89 -5.98 10.66
N PRO A 94 -4.99 -7.17 11.29
CA PRO A 94 -4.33 -8.38 10.78
C PRO A 94 -4.93 -8.88 9.46
N LEU A 95 -4.06 -9.43 8.61
CA LEU A 95 -4.35 -10.15 7.36
C LEU A 95 -3.89 -11.60 7.52
N ALA A 96 -4.80 -12.54 7.34
CA ALA A 96 -4.56 -13.97 7.41
C ALA A 96 -4.69 -14.62 6.02
N LEU A 97 -3.83 -15.61 5.76
CA LEU A 97 -3.96 -16.55 4.65
C LEU A 97 -4.13 -17.92 5.28
N ASP A 98 -5.30 -18.53 5.11
CA ASP A 98 -5.61 -19.83 5.74
C ASP A 98 -4.70 -20.97 5.22
N SER A 99 -4.20 -20.81 3.99
CA SER A 99 -3.30 -21.76 3.34
C SER A 99 -2.43 -21.04 2.32
N ALA A 100 -1.16 -20.82 2.66
CA ALA A 100 -0.24 -20.11 1.80
C ALA A 100 -0.03 -20.84 0.47
N SER A 101 -0.02 -20.10 -0.63
CA SER A 101 0.19 -20.63 -1.98
C SER A 101 1.17 -19.76 -2.77
N THR A 102 1.79 -20.35 -3.80
CA THR A 102 2.80 -19.65 -4.63
C THR A 102 2.22 -18.45 -5.37
N ASN A 103 0.92 -18.46 -5.72
CA ASN A 103 0.21 -17.32 -6.31
C ASN A 103 0.03 -16.11 -5.36
N GLN A 104 0.27 -16.31 -4.06
CA GLN A 104 0.25 -15.28 -3.02
C GLN A 104 1.67 -14.82 -2.66
N THR A 105 2.70 -15.20 -3.43
CA THR A 105 4.03 -14.62 -3.25
C THR A 105 4.06 -13.20 -3.82
N SER A 106 4.03 -12.20 -2.95
CA SER A 106 3.93 -10.78 -3.33
C SER A 106 4.55 -9.87 -2.27
N VAL A 107 4.65 -8.58 -2.57
CA VAL A 107 4.92 -7.55 -1.55
C VAL A 107 3.60 -7.13 -0.94
N TYR A 108 3.47 -7.29 0.37
CA TYR A 108 2.29 -6.88 1.13
C TYR A 108 2.54 -5.55 1.82
N LEU A 109 1.58 -4.63 1.69
CA LEU A 109 1.70 -3.26 2.21
C LEU A 109 0.45 -2.91 3.01
N CYS A 110 0.63 -2.52 4.27
CA CYS A 110 -0.43 -1.89 5.05
C CYS A 110 -0.37 -0.36 4.94
N ALA A 111 -1.54 0.27 4.88
CA ALA A 111 -1.69 1.71 4.98
C ALA A 111 -2.88 2.09 5.86
N SER A 112 -2.91 3.32 6.38
CA SER A 112 -4.02 3.84 7.17
C SER A 112 -4.30 5.31 6.86
N SER A 113 -5.55 5.75 7.04
CA SER A 113 -5.93 7.15 6.81
C SER A 113 -7.06 7.63 7.71
N LYS A 114 -7.13 8.96 7.92
CA LYS A 114 -8.27 9.60 8.60
C LYS A 114 -9.52 9.66 7.74
N SER A 115 -9.37 9.76 6.41
CA SER A 115 -10.48 9.78 5.45
C SER A 115 -10.05 9.17 4.12
N THR A 116 -11.02 8.75 3.31
CA THR A 116 -10.77 8.46 1.89
C THR A 116 -10.59 9.79 1.16
N VAL A 117 -9.40 10.01 0.59
CA VAL A 117 -9.23 11.07 -0.41
C VAL A 117 -10.25 10.79 -1.53
N PRO A 118 -11.06 11.77 -1.98
CA PRO A 118 -11.87 11.59 -3.17
C PRO A 118 -10.95 11.13 -4.29
N HIS A 119 -11.35 10.09 -5.01
CA HIS A 119 -10.57 9.51 -6.10
C HIS A 119 -10.42 10.56 -7.21
N SER A 120 -9.48 11.51 -7.09
CA SER A 120 -9.04 12.29 -8.23
C SER A 120 -8.36 11.27 -9.13
N HIS A 121 -9.03 10.89 -10.21
CA HIS A 121 -8.47 10.04 -11.25
C HIS A 121 -7.07 10.56 -11.60
N ILE A 122 -6.03 9.97 -11.02
CA ILE A 122 -4.68 10.16 -11.50
C ILE A 122 -4.66 9.36 -12.78
N LEU A 123 -5.02 10.02 -13.87
CA LEU A 123 -4.79 9.53 -15.22
C LEU A 123 -3.30 9.21 -15.28
N SER A 124 -3.00 7.93 -15.37
CA SER A 124 -1.65 7.40 -15.47
C SER A 124 -0.95 8.11 -16.64
N ALA A 125 -0.08 9.07 -16.33
CA ALA A 125 0.73 9.78 -17.30
C ALA A 125 1.93 8.92 -17.68
N GLN A 126 1.67 7.84 -18.41
CA GLN A 126 2.67 7.20 -19.25
C GLN A 126 1.99 6.58 -20.46
N LYS A 127 1.77 7.40 -21.49
CA LYS A 127 1.67 6.91 -22.86
C LYS A 127 2.88 7.41 -23.63
N GLY A 128 3.82 6.51 -23.86
CA GLY A 128 4.94 6.72 -24.78
C GLY A 128 4.42 7.10 -26.16
N GLN A 129 5.09 8.06 -26.79
CA GLN A 129 4.83 8.46 -28.16
C GLN A 129 4.98 7.25 -29.10
N ILE A 130 3.91 6.88 -29.80
CA ILE A 130 4.01 6.27 -31.12
C ILE A 130 2.99 6.96 -32.03
N SER A 131 3.52 7.41 -33.15
CA SER A 131 3.00 8.17 -34.28
C SER A 131 1.61 7.80 -34.83
N GLY A 132 0.87 8.84 -35.22
CA GLY A 132 0.12 8.90 -36.48
C GLY A 132 -1.35 8.41 -36.47
N GLY A 133 -2.30 9.35 -36.56
CA GLY A 133 -3.68 9.06 -36.97
C GLY A 133 -4.72 10.04 -36.43
N SER A 134 -5.34 10.81 -37.32
CA SER A 134 -6.35 11.88 -37.10
C SER A 134 -7.59 11.43 -36.29
N PRO A 135 -8.22 12.29 -35.46
CA PRO A 135 -9.36 11.90 -34.64
C PRO A 135 -10.69 11.99 -35.40
N THR A 136 -11.40 10.87 -35.57
CA THR A 136 -12.82 10.86 -35.90
C THR A 136 -13.68 10.92 -34.63
N HIS A 137 -14.55 11.91 -34.58
CA HIS A 137 -15.43 12.23 -33.45
C HIS A 137 -16.61 11.24 -33.42
N HIS A 138 -16.61 10.28 -32.50
CA HIS A 138 -17.80 9.46 -32.22
C HIS A 138 -18.45 9.90 -30.89
N ARG A 139 -19.66 10.45 -31.04
CA ARG A 139 -20.57 10.89 -29.98
C ARG A 139 -21.21 9.67 -29.31
N PHE A 140 -20.99 9.49 -28.01
CA PHE A 140 -21.76 8.54 -27.18
C PHE A 140 -23.07 9.19 -26.68
N PRO A 141 -24.21 8.48 -26.69
CA PRO A 141 -25.46 8.96 -26.10
C PRO A 141 -25.52 8.63 -24.60
N SER A 142 -25.94 9.60 -23.81
CA SER A 142 -26.28 9.50 -22.39
C SER A 142 -27.59 8.72 -22.18
N ARG A 143 -27.56 7.66 -21.35
CA ARG A 143 -28.76 7.04 -20.78
C ARG A 143 -28.98 7.55 -19.35
N GLY A 144 -30.17 8.07 -19.10
CA GLY A 144 -30.65 8.56 -17.80
C GLY A 144 -31.10 7.42 -16.86
N PRO A 145 -31.66 7.78 -15.68
CA PRO A 145 -31.70 6.91 -14.51
C PRO A 145 -32.95 6.03 -14.46
N PHE A 146 -32.77 4.83 -13.91
CA PHE A 146 -33.73 4.13 -13.05
C PHE A 146 -32.96 3.59 -11.86
#